data_AF-A0A363NNR1-F1
#
_entry.id   AF-A0A363NNR1-F1
#
_cell.length_a   1.000
_cell.length_b   1.000
_cell.length_c   1.000
_cell.angle_alpha   90.00
_cell.angle_beta   90.00
_cell.angle_gamma   90.00
#
_symmetry.space_group_name_H-M   'P 1'
#
loop_
_entity.id
_entity.type
_entity.pdbx_description
1 polymer ?
#
loop_
_entity_poly.entity_id
_entity_poly.type
_entity_poly.pdbx_seq_one_letter_code
_entity_poly.pdbx_strand_id
1 'polypeptide(L)'
;MKKFNKILIYGSFLLTLVSFQSCKTELEDRYVDPEQTVTPNIPAFFTQILNNPRLRSEYWHYRTFIFMHHARYTQTAYFENENTMYQQSDSYTNDYWKDFYSPGMMGIFRVMEKTFNGLSDQEKASKEIFMTAAKVVLYDQASKLVDNFGDIPFSEAGSLASTDQIKLAKFDDQKELYNTFLIGLKEANSFFKNASATNEFNRADILNSGNLTKWRKYTNSLRLRLLMRISAIDENRAKTDIMEMLNNPTEYPLLDGTNTGDYSVGTEDILLQPLTNYTSSLLDAVRELPSHYAPDYMLNTVLKTANDPRTTVLFDKFGETVGGKFIPNKEYQAMPITFTSAQANAQYMKYSVVDSATAWINNKLPGVLMTASETNFIKAEAQERWGTDAAAKTAYETAVKQSVAFYYYLNANSSNSAKATKPSSEVIDKFVTESNIAFSGDKNAKLKLIGTQKWLHFGWLQGEQAWSEYRRTGYPTLPAFPVSTLNGFQRPPVRLTYPSSEITNNSENYQAVKSKDTRDTKIFWDVN
;
A
#
# COMPACT_ATOMS: atom_id res chain seq x y z
N MET A 1 -49.03 0.18 -62.63
CA MET A 1 -47.65 0.48 -63.10
C MET A 1 -47.29 1.90 -62.72
N LYS A 2 -46.17 2.09 -61.98
CA LYS A 2 -45.23 3.23 -62.03
C LYS A 2 -45.83 4.65 -61.77
N LYS A 3 -45.39 5.47 -60.81
CA LYS A 3 -44.02 5.75 -60.33
C LYS A 3 -44.07 6.59 -59.04
N PHE A 4 -43.12 6.31 -58.16
CA PHE A 4 -42.56 7.16 -57.10
C PHE A 4 -42.12 8.55 -57.60
N ASN A 5 -42.31 9.63 -56.82
CA ASN A 5 -41.31 10.17 -55.89
C ASN A 5 -41.64 11.61 -55.39
N LYS A 6 -41.50 11.80 -54.07
CA LYS A 6 -40.91 12.98 -53.37
C LYS A 6 -41.80 14.25 -53.27
N ILE A 7 -41.90 14.98 -52.15
CA ILE A 7 -41.03 15.12 -50.98
C ILE A 7 -41.68 16.02 -49.89
N LEU A 8 -41.28 15.81 -48.62
CA LEU A 8 -41.24 16.74 -47.47
C LEU A 8 -42.55 17.30 -46.85
N ILE A 9 -42.83 16.92 -45.60
CA ILE A 9 -42.78 17.74 -44.35
C ILE A 9 -43.43 16.92 -43.22
N TYR A 10 -42.97 17.11 -41.98
CA TYR A 10 -43.42 16.53 -40.69
C TYR A 10 -42.66 15.30 -40.18
N GLY A 11 -41.39 15.54 -39.85
CA GLY A 11 -40.66 14.76 -38.84
C GLY A 11 -40.59 15.56 -37.54
N SER A 12 -41.48 15.27 -36.60
CA SER A 12 -41.36 15.55 -35.15
C SER A 12 -42.57 14.93 -34.44
N PHE A 13 -42.34 14.40 -33.24
CA PHE A 13 -43.28 13.65 -32.40
C PHE A 13 -43.55 12.19 -32.79
N LEU A 14 -42.58 11.30 -32.55
CA LEU A 14 -42.83 10.02 -31.88
C LEU A 14 -41.49 9.34 -31.51
N LEU A 15 -40.81 9.82 -30.47
CA LEU A 15 -39.63 9.11 -29.95
C LEU A 15 -39.42 9.43 -28.46
N THR A 16 -40.39 9.00 -27.65
CA THR A 16 -40.26 8.95 -26.19
C THR A 16 -41.00 7.71 -25.71
N LEU A 17 -40.28 6.59 -25.55
CA LEU A 17 -40.58 5.47 -24.61
C LEU A 17 -39.83 4.18 -24.97
N VAL A 18 -38.49 4.18 -25.06
CA VAL A 18 -37.70 2.95 -24.80
C VAL A 18 -36.31 3.34 -24.31
N SER A 19 -36.16 3.56 -23.00
CA SER A 19 -34.82 3.73 -22.39
C SER A 19 -34.84 3.31 -20.91
N PHE A 20 -35.17 2.04 -20.66
CA PHE A 20 -34.97 1.39 -19.35
C PHE A 20 -34.37 -0.04 -19.44
N GLN A 21 -33.76 -0.44 -20.57
CA GLN A 21 -33.12 -1.76 -20.70
C GLN A 21 -31.59 -1.77 -20.56
N SER A 22 -30.92 -0.61 -20.52
CA SER A 22 -29.44 -0.55 -20.55
C SER A 22 -28.75 -0.92 -19.23
N CYS A 23 -29.45 -0.95 -18.09
CA CYS A 23 -28.85 -1.37 -16.81
C CYS A 23 -28.95 -2.88 -16.56
N LYS A 24 -29.80 -3.60 -17.32
CA LYS A 24 -29.96 -5.04 -17.14
C LYS A 24 -28.85 -5.82 -17.83
N THR A 25 -28.44 -5.37 -19.01
CA THR A 25 -27.34 -5.97 -19.77
C THR A 25 -25.97 -5.72 -19.14
N GLU A 26 -25.67 -4.60 -18.49
CA GLU A 26 -24.38 -4.47 -17.74
C GLU A 26 -24.28 -5.42 -16.53
N LEU A 27 -25.42 -5.76 -15.91
CA LEU A 27 -25.51 -6.75 -14.84
C LEU A 27 -25.56 -8.19 -15.35
N GLU A 28 -25.79 -8.42 -16.64
CA GLU A 28 -25.76 -9.74 -17.28
C GLU A 28 -24.42 -9.97 -18.01
N ASP A 29 -23.83 -8.93 -18.61
CA ASP A 29 -22.50 -8.91 -19.25
C ASP A 29 -21.35 -8.89 -18.23
N ARG A 30 -21.62 -8.48 -16.97
CA ARG A 30 -20.73 -8.79 -15.83
C ARG A 30 -20.74 -10.28 -15.46
N TYR A 31 -21.61 -11.08 -16.09
CA TYR A 31 -21.92 -12.46 -15.71
C TYR A 31 -22.10 -13.40 -16.93
N VAL A 32 -21.19 -13.32 -17.90
CA VAL A 32 -20.96 -14.34 -18.94
C VAL A 32 -19.62 -15.00 -18.57
N ASP A 33 -19.48 -16.28 -18.20
CA ASP A 33 -20.06 -17.52 -18.70
C ASP A 33 -19.87 -18.63 -17.61
N PRO A 34 -20.95 -19.27 -17.09
CA PRO A 34 -20.84 -20.36 -16.10
C PRO A 34 -20.24 -21.67 -16.62
N GLU A 35 -19.96 -21.80 -17.92
CA GLU A 35 -19.55 -23.07 -18.55
C GLU A 35 -18.15 -23.10 -19.17
N GLN A 36 -17.30 -22.08 -18.94
CA GLN A 36 -15.85 -22.21 -19.24
C GLN A 36 -15.12 -22.96 -18.11
N THR A 37 -15.41 -24.26 -18.01
CA THR A 37 -14.57 -25.34 -17.47
C THR A 37 -13.51 -24.98 -16.41
N VAL A 38 -13.75 -25.23 -15.11
CA VAL A 38 -12.73 -25.86 -14.22
C VAL A 38 -13.39 -26.41 -12.95
N THR A 39 -13.06 -27.65 -12.57
CA THR A 39 -13.19 -28.11 -11.19
C THR A 39 -12.54 -27.07 -10.25
N PRO A 40 -13.24 -26.56 -9.22
CA PRO A 40 -12.69 -25.55 -8.31
C PRO A 40 -11.33 -25.99 -7.74
N ASN A 41 -10.29 -25.17 -7.93
CA ASN A 41 -8.90 -25.54 -7.62
C ASN A 41 -8.29 -24.52 -6.64
N ILE A 42 -8.31 -24.86 -5.34
CA ILE A 42 -7.77 -24.04 -4.25
C ILE A 42 -6.34 -23.53 -4.53
N PRO A 43 -5.37 -24.38 -4.94
CA PRO A 43 -4.05 -23.92 -5.37
C PRO A 43 -4.07 -22.82 -6.42
N ALA A 44 -4.88 -22.96 -7.48
CA ALA A 44 -4.95 -21.96 -8.54
C ALA A 44 -5.57 -20.65 -8.04
N PHE A 45 -6.64 -20.72 -7.25
CA PHE A 45 -7.25 -19.55 -6.61
C PHE A 45 -6.31 -18.84 -5.64
N PHE A 46 -5.50 -19.59 -4.89
CA PHE A 46 -4.47 -19.01 -4.03
C PHE A 46 -3.43 -18.24 -4.85
N THR A 47 -2.90 -18.83 -5.93
CA THR A 47 -2.01 -18.10 -6.86
C THR A 47 -2.69 -16.87 -7.46
N GLN A 48 -3.99 -16.95 -7.77
CA GLN A 48 -4.76 -15.81 -8.28
C GLN A 48 -4.89 -14.67 -7.26
N ILE A 49 -5.08 -14.99 -5.97
CA ILE A 49 -5.04 -14.00 -4.87
C ILE A 49 -3.67 -13.31 -4.81
N LEU A 50 -2.59 -14.08 -4.93
CA LEU A 50 -1.23 -13.53 -4.92
C LEU A 50 -0.91 -12.71 -6.19
N ASN A 51 -1.45 -13.10 -7.34
CA ASN A 51 -1.29 -12.39 -8.61
C ASN A 51 -2.31 -11.24 -8.76
N ASN A 52 -2.55 -10.50 -7.68
CA ASN A 52 -3.44 -9.34 -7.68
C ASN A 52 -2.63 -8.05 -7.94
N PRO A 53 -3.13 -7.10 -8.77
CA PRO A 53 -2.49 -5.79 -9.01
C PRO A 53 -2.09 -5.03 -7.74
N ARG A 54 -2.86 -5.17 -6.65
CA ARG A 54 -2.61 -4.49 -5.36
C ARG A 54 -1.36 -4.95 -4.64
N LEU A 55 -0.83 -6.13 -5.01
CA LEU A 55 0.36 -6.71 -4.40
C LEU A 55 1.61 -6.47 -5.25
N ARG A 56 1.46 -5.83 -6.41
CA ARG A 56 2.52 -5.66 -7.42
C ARG A 56 2.77 -4.18 -7.66
N SER A 57 3.96 -3.89 -8.17
CA SER A 57 4.27 -2.53 -8.60
C SER A 57 3.72 -2.27 -9.99
N GLU A 58 2.45 -1.87 -10.06
CA GLU A 58 1.74 -1.63 -11.32
C GLU A 58 1.30 -0.17 -11.49
N TYR A 59 1.21 0.22 -12.77
CA TYR A 59 0.83 1.58 -13.17
C TYR A 59 -0.47 2.04 -12.49
N TRP A 60 -1.56 1.27 -12.60
CA TRP A 60 -2.86 1.69 -12.11
C TRP A 60 -2.86 1.91 -10.60
N HIS A 61 -2.27 1.00 -9.82
CA HIS A 61 -2.19 1.16 -8.37
C HIS A 61 -1.46 2.46 -7.97
N TYR A 62 -0.30 2.75 -8.55
CA TYR A 62 0.45 3.95 -8.18
C TYR A 62 -0.15 5.24 -8.75
N ARG A 63 -0.46 5.24 -10.06
CA ARG A 63 -0.88 6.43 -10.80
C ARG A 63 -2.23 6.95 -10.38
N THR A 64 -3.20 6.06 -10.14
CA THR A 64 -4.60 6.47 -9.88
C THR A 64 -4.96 6.43 -8.41
N PHE A 65 -4.24 5.64 -7.61
CA PHE A 65 -4.51 5.54 -6.18
C PHE A 65 -3.44 6.23 -5.33
N ILE A 66 -2.21 5.70 -5.29
CA ILE A 66 -1.16 6.16 -4.36
C ILE A 66 -0.77 7.63 -4.58
N PHE A 67 -0.43 8.02 -5.82
CA PHE A 67 0.03 9.38 -6.11
C PHE A 67 -1.07 10.44 -6.03
N MET A 68 -2.32 10.04 -6.26
CA MET A 68 -3.47 10.96 -6.19
C MET A 68 -3.98 11.19 -4.77
N HIS A 69 -3.73 10.24 -3.86
CA HIS A 69 -4.23 10.29 -2.49
C HIS A 69 -3.08 10.29 -1.49
N HIS A 70 -2.57 9.12 -1.11
CA HIS A 70 -1.70 8.92 0.05
C HIS A 70 -0.39 9.69 -0.02
N ALA A 71 0.30 9.60 -1.16
CA ALA A 71 1.62 10.23 -1.30
C ALA A 71 1.51 11.76 -1.27
N ARG A 72 0.38 12.28 -1.79
CA ARG A 72 0.02 13.69 -1.72
C ARG A 72 -0.31 14.11 -0.29
N TYR A 73 -1.12 13.34 0.44
CA TYR A 73 -1.55 13.65 1.82
C TYR A 73 -0.43 13.51 2.86
N THR A 74 0.72 12.97 2.45
CA THR A 74 1.91 12.79 3.29
C THR A 74 3.15 13.49 2.78
N GLN A 75 3.05 14.22 1.65
CA GLN A 75 4.18 14.84 0.96
C GLN A 75 5.34 13.86 0.69
N THR A 76 5.07 12.58 0.46
CA THR A 76 6.07 11.60 0.02
C THR A 76 6.26 11.58 -1.50
N ALA A 77 5.37 12.27 -2.23
CA ALA A 77 5.52 12.66 -3.63
C ALA A 77 5.25 14.17 -3.77
N TYR A 78 5.88 14.82 -4.76
CA TYR A 78 5.54 16.20 -5.09
C TYR A 78 4.13 16.29 -5.71
N PHE A 79 3.44 17.40 -5.44
CA PHE A 79 2.21 17.78 -6.13
C PHE A 79 2.16 19.30 -6.24
N GLU A 80 1.43 19.80 -7.22
CA GLU A 80 1.30 21.23 -7.45
C GLU A 80 0.24 21.86 -6.55
N ASN A 81 0.44 23.13 -6.22
CA ASN A 81 -0.58 23.94 -5.56
C ASN A 81 -1.69 24.31 -6.56
N GLU A 82 -2.71 23.46 -6.66
CA GLU A 82 -3.85 23.60 -7.56
C GLU A 82 -5.20 23.49 -6.83
N ASN A 83 -6.27 23.96 -7.48
CA ASN A 83 -7.60 24.00 -6.87
C ASN A 83 -8.13 22.61 -6.49
N THR A 84 -7.83 21.57 -7.26
CA THR A 84 -8.37 20.20 -7.07
C THR A 84 -7.43 19.27 -6.32
N MET A 85 -6.32 19.77 -5.75
CA MET A 85 -5.26 18.91 -5.22
C MET A 85 -5.72 17.96 -4.11
N TYR A 86 -6.73 18.31 -3.30
CA TYR A 86 -7.24 17.38 -2.28
C TYR A 86 -8.53 16.68 -2.66
N GLN A 87 -9.04 16.92 -3.88
CA GLN A 87 -10.22 16.25 -4.38
C GLN A 87 -9.89 14.80 -4.75
N GLN A 88 -10.57 13.86 -4.09
CA GLN A 88 -10.48 12.44 -4.44
C GLN A 88 -11.15 12.19 -5.81
N SER A 89 -10.68 11.20 -6.54
CA SER A 89 -11.33 10.74 -7.78
C SER A 89 -12.25 9.56 -7.46
N ASP A 90 -13.57 9.76 -7.59
CA ASP A 90 -14.57 8.70 -7.33
C ASP A 90 -14.35 7.46 -8.20
N SER A 91 -13.98 7.65 -9.48
CA SER A 91 -13.68 6.53 -10.38
C SER A 91 -12.49 5.71 -9.88
N TYR A 92 -11.41 6.36 -9.46
CA TYR A 92 -10.20 5.65 -9.03
C TYR A 92 -10.38 4.99 -7.66
N THR A 93 -11.11 5.62 -6.74
CA THR A 93 -11.49 4.99 -5.47
C THR A 93 -12.44 3.81 -5.69
N ASN A 94 -13.37 3.92 -6.65
CA ASN A 94 -14.25 2.83 -7.05
C ASN A 94 -13.48 1.65 -7.66
N ASP A 95 -12.46 1.90 -8.49
CA ASP A 95 -11.66 0.82 -9.09
C ASP A 95 -10.84 0.10 -8.02
N TYR A 96 -10.19 0.84 -7.12
CA TYR A 96 -9.52 0.25 -5.96
C TYR A 96 -10.51 -0.52 -5.06
N TRP A 97 -11.74 -0.07 -4.90
CA TRP A 97 -12.77 -0.81 -4.16
C TRP A 97 -13.14 -2.11 -4.88
N LYS A 98 -13.41 -2.04 -6.19
CA LYS A 98 -13.77 -3.19 -7.04
C LYS A 98 -12.68 -4.25 -7.09
N ASP A 99 -11.41 -3.87 -7.17
CA ASP A 99 -10.26 -4.79 -7.20
C ASP A 99 -10.19 -5.70 -5.97
N PHE A 100 -10.73 -5.24 -4.83
CA PHE A 100 -10.85 -6.07 -3.63
C PHE A 100 -12.07 -7.00 -3.69
N TYR A 101 -13.21 -6.54 -4.24
CA TYR A 101 -14.50 -7.25 -4.16
C TYR A 101 -14.88 -8.14 -5.35
N SER A 102 -14.64 -7.77 -6.62
CA SER A 102 -15.36 -8.38 -7.77
C SER A 102 -14.48 -9.13 -8.78
N PRO A 103 -14.75 -10.42 -9.07
CA PRO A 103 -14.10 -11.57 -8.40
C PRO A 103 -12.69 -11.25 -7.87
N GLY A 104 -12.56 -10.20 -7.07
CA GLY A 104 -11.31 -9.71 -6.49
C GLY A 104 -10.82 -10.63 -5.40
N MET A 105 -9.90 -10.15 -4.56
CA MET A 105 -9.32 -10.96 -3.49
C MET A 105 -10.39 -11.57 -2.56
N MET A 106 -11.41 -10.79 -2.18
CA MET A 106 -12.51 -11.26 -1.34
C MET A 106 -13.37 -12.30 -2.07
N GLY A 107 -13.77 -12.02 -3.31
CA GLY A 107 -14.59 -12.94 -4.11
C GLY A 107 -13.91 -14.30 -4.32
N ILE A 108 -12.63 -14.29 -4.71
CA ILE A 108 -11.84 -15.53 -4.89
C ILE A 108 -11.72 -16.28 -3.57
N PHE A 109 -11.47 -15.58 -2.46
CA PHE A 109 -11.38 -16.21 -1.15
C PHE A 109 -12.70 -16.88 -0.74
N ARG A 110 -13.86 -16.27 -1.04
CA ARG A 110 -15.18 -16.90 -0.82
C ARG A 110 -15.39 -18.16 -1.66
N VAL A 111 -14.93 -18.17 -2.91
CA VAL A 111 -14.93 -19.40 -3.74
C VAL A 111 -14.02 -20.47 -3.11
N MET A 112 -12.85 -20.08 -2.60
CA MET A 112 -11.96 -21.01 -1.90
C MET A 112 -12.62 -21.60 -0.65
N GLU A 113 -13.31 -20.79 0.16
CA GLU A 113 -14.04 -21.26 1.34
C GLU A 113 -15.15 -22.25 0.96
N LYS A 114 -15.99 -21.90 -0.03
CA LYS A 114 -17.04 -22.80 -0.54
C LYS A 114 -16.45 -24.13 -1.01
N THR A 115 -15.38 -24.06 -1.79
CA THR A 115 -14.67 -25.24 -2.30
C THR A 115 -14.12 -26.08 -1.15
N PHE A 116 -13.39 -25.46 -0.22
CA PHE A 116 -12.78 -26.11 0.93
C PHE A 116 -13.81 -26.81 1.80
N ASN A 117 -14.96 -26.17 2.05
CA ASN A 117 -16.02 -26.74 2.88
C ASN A 117 -16.66 -28.00 2.28
N GLY A 118 -16.70 -28.10 0.94
CA GLY A 118 -17.20 -29.26 0.21
C GLY A 118 -16.22 -30.43 0.10
N LEU A 119 -14.96 -30.27 0.51
CA LEU A 119 -13.94 -31.34 0.49
C LEU A 119 -14.13 -32.34 1.63
N SER A 120 -13.60 -33.56 1.44
CA SER A 120 -13.47 -34.53 2.53
C SER A 120 -12.45 -34.06 3.58
N ASP A 121 -12.50 -34.62 4.80
CA ASP A 121 -11.58 -34.24 5.88
C ASP A 121 -10.11 -34.47 5.52
N GLN A 122 -9.82 -35.55 4.77
CA GLN A 122 -8.47 -35.84 4.28
C GLN A 122 -7.98 -34.77 3.30
N GLU A 123 -8.84 -34.33 2.39
CA GLU A 123 -8.51 -33.29 1.42
C GLU A 123 -8.36 -31.92 2.10
N LYS A 124 -9.24 -31.59 3.05
CA LYS A 124 -9.15 -30.36 3.85
C LYS A 124 -7.79 -30.21 4.52
N ALA A 125 -7.28 -31.26 5.14
CA ALA A 125 -5.96 -31.24 5.78
C ALA A 125 -4.82 -30.83 4.81
N SER A 126 -4.92 -31.23 3.54
CA SER A 126 -3.92 -30.86 2.51
C SER A 126 -4.10 -29.44 1.96
N LYS A 127 -5.29 -28.84 2.11
CA LYS A 127 -5.65 -27.54 1.55
C LYS A 127 -5.68 -26.39 2.57
N GLU A 128 -5.66 -26.70 3.87
CA GLU A 128 -5.71 -25.71 4.95
C GLU A 128 -4.55 -24.71 4.90
N ILE A 129 -3.36 -25.15 4.44
CA ILE A 129 -2.20 -24.26 4.25
C ILE A 129 -2.45 -23.16 3.23
N PHE A 130 -3.19 -23.45 2.15
CA PHE A 130 -3.56 -22.46 1.14
C PHE A 130 -4.59 -21.47 1.71
N MET A 131 -5.59 -21.99 2.44
CA MET A 131 -6.60 -21.15 3.09
C MET A 131 -5.96 -20.19 4.10
N THR A 132 -5.03 -20.69 4.92
CA THR A 132 -4.34 -19.90 5.93
C THR A 132 -3.47 -18.82 5.30
N ALA A 133 -2.67 -19.17 4.28
CA ALA A 133 -1.83 -18.20 3.56
C ALA A 133 -2.66 -17.14 2.83
N ALA A 134 -3.75 -17.54 2.16
CA ALA A 134 -4.68 -16.61 1.51
C ALA A 134 -5.31 -15.64 2.53
N LYS A 135 -5.70 -16.14 3.71
CA LYS A 135 -6.31 -15.34 4.78
C LYS A 135 -5.36 -14.28 5.34
N VAL A 136 -4.07 -14.58 5.49
CA VAL A 136 -3.05 -13.60 5.90
C VAL A 136 -2.97 -12.44 4.90
N VAL A 137 -2.94 -12.74 3.60
CA VAL A 137 -2.89 -11.71 2.54
C VAL A 137 -4.20 -10.92 2.48
N LEU A 138 -5.34 -11.59 2.63
CA LEU A 138 -6.66 -10.95 2.71
C LEU A 138 -6.73 -9.97 3.88
N TYR A 139 -6.24 -10.35 5.07
CA TYR A 139 -6.19 -9.48 6.24
C TYR A 139 -5.27 -8.27 6.03
N ASP A 140 -4.11 -8.43 5.40
CA ASP A 140 -3.26 -7.28 5.04
C ASP A 140 -4.04 -6.31 4.15
N GLN A 141 -4.65 -6.78 3.06
CA GLN A 141 -5.36 -5.89 2.15
C GLN A 141 -6.65 -5.31 2.76
N ALA A 142 -7.39 -6.08 3.56
CA ALA A 142 -8.58 -5.61 4.25
C ALA A 142 -8.24 -4.54 5.30
N SER A 143 -7.11 -4.68 6.00
CA SER A 143 -6.64 -3.64 6.94
C SER A 143 -6.36 -2.32 6.23
N LYS A 144 -5.83 -2.34 4.99
CA LYS A 144 -5.65 -1.13 4.17
C LYS A 144 -6.99 -0.51 3.75
N LEU A 145 -7.99 -1.33 3.41
CA LEU A 145 -9.34 -0.83 3.14
C LEU A 145 -9.91 -0.13 4.39
N VAL A 146 -9.80 -0.74 5.57
CA VAL A 146 -10.23 -0.13 6.83
C VAL A 146 -9.49 1.19 7.08
N ASP A 147 -8.16 1.20 6.91
CA ASP A 147 -7.35 2.40 7.10
C ASP A 147 -7.70 3.53 6.14
N ASN A 148 -8.24 3.21 4.96
CA ASN A 148 -8.65 4.17 3.96
C ASN A 148 -10.09 4.67 4.17
N PHE A 149 -11.03 3.77 4.45
CA PHE A 149 -12.47 4.06 4.37
C PHE A 149 -13.22 3.86 5.70
N GLY A 150 -12.63 3.23 6.71
CA GLY A 150 -13.29 2.92 7.98
C GLY A 150 -14.05 1.61 7.92
N ASP A 151 -15.34 1.61 8.25
CA ASP A 151 -16.16 0.39 8.20
C ASP A 151 -16.19 -0.16 6.77
N ILE A 152 -16.16 -1.48 6.57
CA ILE A 152 -16.15 -2.07 5.23
C ILE A 152 -17.00 -3.35 5.16
N PRO A 153 -17.61 -3.67 4.01
CA PRO A 153 -18.19 -4.99 3.82
C PRO A 153 -17.12 -6.08 3.91
N PHE A 154 -17.28 -7.04 4.82
CA PHE A 154 -16.27 -8.10 4.98
C PHE A 154 -16.90 -9.47 5.23
N SER A 155 -17.56 -9.66 6.37
CA SER A 155 -18.16 -10.92 6.82
C SER A 155 -19.21 -11.48 5.86
N GLU A 156 -19.99 -10.61 5.22
CA GLU A 156 -21.02 -10.97 4.26
C GLU A 156 -20.62 -10.73 2.80
N ALA A 157 -19.44 -10.15 2.57
CA ALA A 157 -18.97 -9.81 1.24
C ALA A 157 -18.64 -11.08 0.44
N GLY A 158 -18.98 -11.07 -0.86
CA GLY A 158 -18.82 -12.22 -1.75
C GLY A 158 -19.84 -13.34 -1.50
N SER A 159 -21.06 -12.99 -1.06
CA SER A 159 -22.13 -13.96 -0.81
C SER A 159 -22.45 -14.83 -2.02
N LEU A 160 -22.43 -14.27 -3.23
CA LEU A 160 -22.70 -15.04 -4.46
C LEU A 160 -21.64 -16.12 -4.67
N ALA A 161 -20.37 -15.77 -4.48
CA ALA A 161 -19.25 -16.71 -4.59
C ALA A 161 -19.27 -17.83 -3.53
N SER A 162 -19.89 -17.57 -2.37
CA SER A 162 -19.97 -18.53 -1.26
C SER A 162 -21.27 -19.34 -1.20
N THR A 163 -22.41 -18.76 -1.60
CA THR A 163 -23.77 -19.29 -1.36
C THR A 163 -24.64 -19.38 -2.61
N ASP A 164 -24.16 -18.92 -3.76
CA ASP A 164 -24.94 -18.77 -5.00
C ASP A 164 -26.16 -17.83 -4.87
N GLN A 165 -26.17 -16.99 -3.83
CA GLN A 165 -27.20 -15.97 -3.58
C GLN A 165 -26.59 -14.58 -3.49
N ILE A 166 -27.25 -13.61 -4.12
CA ILE A 166 -26.88 -12.20 -4.01
C ILE A 166 -27.41 -11.66 -2.68
N LYS A 167 -26.49 -11.29 -1.79
CA LYS A 167 -26.74 -10.52 -0.58
C LYS A 167 -25.87 -9.28 -0.63
N LEU A 168 -26.50 -8.12 -0.54
CA LEU A 168 -25.79 -6.85 -0.40
C LEU A 168 -25.19 -6.82 1.01
N ALA A 169 -23.86 -6.80 1.08
CA ALA A 169 -23.12 -7.01 2.31
C ALA A 169 -23.17 -5.75 3.20
N LYS A 170 -23.46 -5.95 4.49
CA LYS A 170 -23.36 -4.89 5.49
C LYS A 170 -21.92 -4.42 5.68
N PHE A 171 -21.75 -3.18 6.12
CA PHE A 171 -20.46 -2.62 6.53
C PHE A 171 -20.15 -3.10 7.94
N ASP A 172 -19.07 -3.88 8.09
CA ASP A 172 -18.61 -4.34 9.39
C ASP A 172 -17.79 -3.25 10.07
N ASP A 173 -17.94 -3.17 11.40
CA ASP A 173 -17.26 -2.18 12.22
C ASP A 173 -15.73 -2.35 12.15
N GLN A 174 -15.06 -1.24 11.83
CA GLN A 174 -13.60 -1.19 11.68
C GLN A 174 -12.81 -1.70 12.88
N LYS A 175 -13.27 -1.47 14.12
CA LYS A 175 -12.57 -1.90 15.34
C LYS A 175 -12.71 -3.41 15.54
N GLU A 176 -13.91 -3.95 15.34
CA GLU A 176 -14.17 -5.39 15.43
C GLU A 176 -13.45 -6.17 14.31
N LEU A 177 -13.34 -5.60 13.11
CA LEU A 177 -12.52 -6.17 12.04
C LEU A 177 -11.05 -6.23 12.42
N TYR A 178 -10.48 -5.15 12.98
CA TYR A 178 -9.12 -5.16 13.50
C TYR A 178 -8.91 -6.24 14.56
N ASN A 179 -9.86 -6.42 15.47
CA ASN A 179 -9.82 -7.51 16.46
C ASN A 179 -9.79 -8.89 15.77
N THR A 180 -10.63 -9.09 14.77
CA THR A 180 -10.69 -10.31 13.96
C THR A 180 -9.37 -10.60 13.24
N PHE A 181 -8.74 -9.58 12.66
CA PHE A 181 -7.45 -9.72 11.98
C PHE A 181 -6.36 -10.10 12.97
N LEU A 182 -6.28 -9.42 14.12
CA LEU A 182 -5.26 -9.69 15.14
C LEU A 182 -5.35 -11.11 15.71
N ILE A 183 -6.56 -11.62 15.95
CA ILE A 183 -6.79 -12.99 16.42
C ILE A 183 -6.40 -13.98 15.32
N GLY A 184 -6.92 -13.81 14.10
CA GLY A 184 -6.65 -14.78 13.04
C GLY A 184 -5.20 -14.78 12.56
N LEU A 185 -4.45 -13.68 12.68
CA LEU A 185 -3.00 -13.67 12.45
C LEU A 185 -2.25 -14.45 13.53
N LYS A 186 -2.67 -14.38 14.80
CA LYS A 186 -2.09 -15.21 15.88
C LYS A 186 -2.32 -16.69 15.59
N GLU A 187 -3.56 -17.06 15.22
CA GLU A 187 -3.92 -18.43 14.83
C GLU A 187 -3.11 -18.92 13.62
N ALA A 188 -2.96 -18.08 12.59
CA ALA A 188 -2.17 -18.41 11.40
C ALA A 188 -0.70 -18.69 11.74
N ASN A 189 -0.07 -17.92 12.64
CA ASN A 189 1.29 -18.22 13.12
C ASN A 189 1.36 -19.60 13.81
N SER A 190 0.39 -19.90 14.67
CA SER A 190 0.31 -21.21 15.34
C SER A 190 0.10 -22.36 14.35
N PHE A 191 -0.70 -22.16 13.30
CA PHE A 191 -0.86 -23.12 12.21
C PHE A 191 0.46 -23.36 11.47
N PHE A 192 1.10 -22.30 10.96
CA PHE A 192 2.34 -22.43 10.19
C PHE A 192 3.51 -23.01 10.99
N LYS A 193 3.50 -22.88 12.32
CA LYS A 193 4.51 -23.50 13.20
C LYS A 193 4.51 -25.02 13.11
N ASN A 194 3.34 -25.63 12.90
CA ASN A 194 3.15 -27.08 12.88
C ASN A 194 2.88 -27.65 11.47
N ALA A 195 2.58 -26.78 10.50
CA ALA A 195 2.31 -27.16 9.13
C ALA A 195 3.58 -27.63 8.40
N SER A 196 3.39 -28.38 7.31
CA SER A 196 4.44 -28.76 6.37
C SER A 196 4.02 -28.35 4.96
N ALA A 197 4.93 -27.71 4.23
CA ALA A 197 4.65 -27.28 2.87
C ALA A 197 4.64 -28.48 1.91
N THR A 198 3.63 -28.55 1.05
CA THR A 198 3.53 -29.59 0.02
C THR A 198 4.17 -29.09 -1.28
N ASN A 199 4.55 -30.01 -2.17
CA ASN A 199 5.05 -29.64 -3.51
C ASN A 199 4.02 -28.82 -4.30
N GLU A 200 2.73 -29.05 -4.07
CA GLU A 200 1.65 -28.28 -4.68
C GLU A 200 1.59 -26.85 -4.13
N PHE A 201 1.72 -26.69 -2.80
CA PHE A 201 1.77 -25.37 -2.17
C PHE A 201 3.00 -24.57 -2.64
N ASN A 202 4.18 -25.20 -2.69
CA ASN A 202 5.41 -24.55 -3.13
C ASN A 202 5.30 -23.98 -4.56
N ARG A 203 4.58 -24.66 -5.45
CA ARG A 203 4.35 -24.18 -6.83
C ARG A 203 3.31 -23.06 -6.89
N ALA A 204 2.30 -23.10 -6.03
CA ALA A 204 1.22 -22.10 -6.02
C ALA A 204 1.62 -20.81 -5.30
N ASP A 205 2.53 -20.89 -4.33
CA ASP A 205 3.04 -19.77 -3.55
C ASP A 205 4.10 -18.96 -4.32
N ILE A 206 3.62 -18.02 -5.14
CA ILE A 206 4.49 -17.09 -5.88
C ILE A 206 5.09 -15.98 -5.00
N LEU A 207 4.72 -15.90 -3.72
CA LEU A 207 5.18 -14.85 -2.80
C LEU A 207 6.38 -15.30 -1.98
N ASN A 208 6.27 -16.47 -1.32
CA ASN A 208 7.30 -17.00 -0.42
C ASN A 208 7.83 -18.37 -0.86
N SER A 209 7.41 -18.89 -2.01
CA SER A 209 7.88 -20.15 -2.59
C SER A 209 7.80 -21.35 -1.63
N GLY A 210 6.75 -21.38 -0.79
CA GLY A 210 6.53 -22.45 0.18
C GLY A 210 7.30 -22.29 1.49
N ASN A 211 8.05 -21.21 1.68
CA ASN A 211 8.85 -21.01 2.89
C ASN A 211 7.97 -20.63 4.09
N LEU A 212 7.65 -21.62 4.92
CA LEU A 212 6.78 -21.42 6.10
C LEU A 212 7.40 -20.52 7.17
N THR A 213 8.72 -20.45 7.26
CA THR A 213 9.39 -19.49 8.14
C THR A 213 9.14 -18.06 7.67
N LYS A 214 9.19 -17.79 6.35
CA LYS A 214 8.81 -16.47 5.82
C LYS A 214 7.33 -16.17 6.02
N TRP A 215 6.43 -17.15 5.87
CA TRP A 215 5.02 -16.97 6.20
C TRP A 215 4.78 -16.62 7.67
N ARG A 216 5.47 -17.29 8.60
CA ARG A 216 5.41 -16.93 10.03
C ARG A 216 5.94 -15.52 10.29
N LYS A 217 7.11 -15.17 9.71
CA LYS A 217 7.69 -13.82 9.81
C LYS A 217 6.72 -12.75 9.28
N TYR A 218 6.12 -12.98 8.10
CA TYR A 218 5.15 -12.05 7.53
C TYR A 218 3.91 -11.89 8.43
N THR A 219 3.33 -13.01 8.87
CA THR A 219 2.13 -13.04 9.71
C THR A 219 2.35 -12.29 11.04
N ASN A 220 3.46 -12.59 11.72
CA ASN A 220 3.77 -11.94 13.01
C ASN A 220 4.12 -10.47 12.84
N SER A 221 4.91 -10.11 11.83
CA SER A 221 5.23 -8.71 11.57
C SER A 221 3.97 -7.91 11.17
N LEU A 222 3.06 -8.48 10.37
CA LEU A 222 1.77 -7.85 10.06
C LEU A 222 0.93 -7.65 11.34
N ARG A 223 0.87 -8.67 12.21
CA ARG A 223 0.22 -8.54 13.52
C ARG A 223 0.87 -7.43 14.36
N LEU A 224 2.20 -7.32 14.33
CA LEU A 224 2.94 -6.24 14.99
C LEU A 224 2.56 -4.85 14.45
N ARG A 225 2.42 -4.69 13.12
CA ARG A 225 1.95 -3.46 12.47
C ARG A 225 0.54 -3.10 12.95
N LEU A 226 -0.40 -4.04 12.93
CA LEU A 226 -1.79 -3.78 13.33
C LEU A 226 -1.93 -3.51 14.85
N LEU A 227 -1.15 -4.17 15.70
CA LEU A 227 -1.10 -3.87 17.14
C LEU A 227 -0.56 -2.45 17.38
N MET A 228 0.49 -2.06 16.67
CA MET A 228 1.02 -0.70 16.80
C MET A 228 0.04 0.33 16.25
N ARG A 229 -0.71 0.01 15.19
CA ARG A 229 -1.76 0.86 14.62
C ARG A 229 -2.79 1.28 15.67
N ILE A 230 -3.26 0.34 16.48
CA ILE A 230 -4.30 0.58 17.50
C ILE A 230 -3.75 1.10 18.84
N SER A 231 -2.43 1.27 18.97
CA SER A 231 -1.78 1.52 20.25
C SER A 231 -2.13 2.85 20.94
N ALA A 232 -2.79 3.78 20.24
CA ALA A 232 -3.29 5.02 20.81
C ALA A 232 -4.71 4.87 21.42
N ILE A 233 -5.49 3.90 20.94
CA ILE A 233 -6.86 3.65 21.41
C ILE A 233 -6.99 2.45 22.33
N ASP A 234 -6.02 1.53 22.28
CA ASP A 234 -5.93 0.34 23.13
C ASP A 234 -4.46 0.04 23.45
N GLU A 235 -3.84 0.94 24.22
CA GLU A 235 -2.43 0.82 24.60
C GLU A 235 -2.18 -0.44 25.44
N ASN A 236 -3.13 -0.85 26.29
CA ASN A 236 -2.97 -2.02 27.15
C ASN A 236 -2.82 -3.31 26.33
N ARG A 237 -3.68 -3.53 25.34
CA ARG A 237 -3.56 -4.68 24.44
C ARG A 237 -2.30 -4.58 23.59
N ALA A 238 -2.05 -3.42 22.97
CA ALA A 238 -0.89 -3.23 22.12
C ALA A 238 0.42 -3.52 22.89
N LYS A 239 0.58 -2.95 24.08
CA LYS A 239 1.73 -3.19 24.95
C LYS A 239 1.87 -4.67 25.31
N THR A 240 0.80 -5.29 25.80
CA THR A 240 0.82 -6.69 26.25
C THR A 240 1.25 -7.62 25.12
N ASP A 241 0.56 -7.55 23.99
CA ASP A 241 0.77 -8.47 22.88
C ASP A 241 2.11 -8.21 22.17
N ILE A 242 2.50 -6.95 21.98
CA ILE A 242 3.77 -6.61 21.34
C ILE A 242 4.93 -7.06 22.23
N MET A 243 4.92 -6.74 23.53
CA MET A 243 6.02 -7.14 24.41
C MET A 243 6.09 -8.66 24.59
N GLU A 244 4.96 -9.38 24.57
CA GLU A 244 4.95 -10.84 24.48
C GLU A 244 5.70 -11.33 23.23
N MET A 245 5.38 -10.77 22.06
CA MET A 245 6.04 -11.15 20.79
C MET A 245 7.54 -10.87 20.81
N LEU A 246 7.95 -9.69 21.30
CA LEU A 246 9.37 -9.31 21.35
C LEU A 246 10.18 -10.16 22.32
N ASN A 247 9.56 -10.61 23.43
CA ASN A 247 10.23 -11.45 24.43
C ASN A 247 10.23 -12.94 24.07
N ASN A 248 9.48 -13.36 23.04
CA ASN A 248 9.37 -14.76 22.62
C ASN A 248 9.64 -14.93 21.11
N PRO A 249 10.86 -14.59 20.61
CA PRO A 249 11.15 -14.56 19.18
C PRO A 249 11.10 -15.93 18.47
N THR A 250 11.21 -17.04 19.20
CA THR A 250 11.02 -18.40 18.63
C THR A 250 9.54 -18.70 18.36
N GLU A 251 8.65 -18.20 19.23
CA GLU A 251 7.20 -18.34 19.06
C GLU A 251 6.66 -17.39 18.01
N TYR A 252 7.17 -16.16 18.02
CA TYR A 252 6.78 -15.09 17.13
C TYR A 252 7.99 -14.60 16.32
N PRO A 253 8.54 -15.42 15.40
CA PRO A 253 9.62 -14.96 14.55
C PRO A 253 9.13 -13.75 13.74
N LEU A 254 9.92 -12.69 13.73
CA LEU A 254 9.63 -11.45 13.04
C LEU A 254 10.47 -11.32 11.76
N LEU A 255 9.92 -10.60 10.80
CA LEU A 255 10.63 -10.13 9.62
C LEU A 255 11.57 -8.98 10.02
N ASP A 256 12.68 -9.26 10.70
CA ASP A 256 13.59 -8.21 11.20
C ASP A 256 14.98 -8.24 10.57
N GLY A 257 15.13 -8.98 9.45
CA GLY A 257 16.39 -9.11 8.72
C GLY A 257 17.52 -9.64 9.60
N THR A 258 17.20 -10.55 10.52
CA THR A 258 18.09 -11.12 11.55
C THR A 258 18.74 -10.06 12.44
N ASN A 259 18.10 -8.89 12.57
CA ASN A 259 18.63 -7.70 13.25
C ASN A 259 19.97 -7.20 12.68
N THR A 260 20.21 -7.43 11.38
CA THR A 260 21.40 -6.94 10.69
C THR A 260 21.07 -5.72 9.82
N GLY A 261 21.95 -4.72 9.83
CA GLY A 261 21.77 -3.50 9.03
C GLY A 261 21.98 -3.74 7.53
N ASP A 262 22.96 -4.57 7.16
CA ASP A 262 23.21 -5.02 5.80
C ASP A 262 22.68 -6.44 5.60
N TYR A 263 21.37 -6.53 5.43
CA TYR A 263 20.65 -7.79 5.29
C TYR A 263 20.36 -8.11 3.83
N SER A 264 20.11 -9.39 3.53
CA SER A 264 19.74 -9.84 2.19
C SER A 264 18.28 -9.49 1.89
N VAL A 265 18.04 -8.26 1.43
CA VAL A 265 16.70 -7.70 1.14
C VAL A 265 15.81 -8.67 0.36
N GLY A 266 16.27 -9.16 -0.80
CA GLY A 266 15.48 -10.03 -1.68
C GLY A 266 15.10 -11.39 -1.08
N THR A 267 15.84 -11.88 -0.06
CA THR A 267 15.53 -13.16 0.59
C THR A 267 14.76 -12.97 1.88
N GLU A 268 15.05 -11.93 2.65
CA GLU A 268 14.40 -11.67 3.94
C GLU A 268 13.05 -10.99 3.78
N ASP A 269 12.94 -9.91 3.00
CA ASP A 269 11.70 -9.12 2.90
C ASP A 269 10.57 -9.87 2.18
N ILE A 270 9.33 -9.42 2.41
CA ILE A 270 8.15 -9.94 1.73
C ILE A 270 7.89 -9.07 0.50
N LEU A 271 8.50 -9.49 -0.60
CA LEU A 271 8.50 -8.80 -1.88
C LEU A 271 7.90 -9.70 -2.97
N LEU A 272 6.85 -9.24 -3.63
CA LEU A 272 6.31 -9.92 -4.79
C LEU A 272 7.09 -9.50 -6.03
N GLN A 273 7.95 -10.39 -6.52
CA GLN A 273 8.75 -10.13 -7.72
C GLN A 273 7.86 -10.03 -8.97
N PRO A 274 8.19 -9.16 -9.95
CA PRO A 274 7.46 -9.13 -11.21
C PRO A 274 7.48 -10.49 -11.90
N LEU A 275 6.32 -10.97 -12.34
CA LEU A 275 6.24 -12.20 -13.14
C LEU A 275 6.78 -11.92 -14.55
N THR A 276 7.19 -12.97 -15.27
CA THR A 276 7.87 -12.85 -16.57
C THR A 276 7.07 -12.13 -17.66
N ASN A 277 5.75 -12.08 -17.52
CA ASN A 277 4.83 -11.37 -18.42
C ASN A 277 4.57 -9.91 -18.01
N TYR A 278 5.09 -9.44 -16.87
CA TYR A 278 5.00 -8.05 -16.42
C TYR A 278 6.38 -7.40 -16.50
N THR A 279 6.63 -6.74 -17.62
CA THR A 279 7.94 -6.14 -17.95
C THR A 279 7.92 -4.62 -18.00
N SER A 280 6.77 -3.99 -17.72
CA SER A 280 6.63 -2.53 -17.67
C SER A 280 7.26 -1.96 -16.40
N SER A 281 7.77 -0.73 -16.52
CA SER A 281 8.22 0.07 -15.38
C SER A 281 7.12 1.01 -14.91
N LEU A 282 7.36 1.74 -13.81
CA LEU A 282 6.44 2.78 -13.32
C LEU A 282 6.64 4.14 -13.99
N LEU A 283 7.38 4.22 -15.12
CA LEU A 283 7.71 5.47 -15.81
C LEU A 283 6.51 6.38 -16.00
N ASP A 284 5.46 5.86 -16.64
CA ASP A 284 4.27 6.64 -16.97
C ASP A 284 3.47 7.00 -15.71
N ALA A 285 3.40 6.07 -14.75
CA ALA A 285 2.70 6.31 -13.48
C ALA A 285 3.31 7.49 -12.70
N VAL A 286 4.63 7.61 -12.74
CA VAL A 286 5.38 8.66 -12.04
C VAL A 286 5.36 9.97 -12.84
N ARG A 287 5.45 9.94 -14.17
CA ARG A 287 5.62 11.13 -15.03
C ARG A 287 4.35 11.79 -15.55
N GLU A 288 3.24 11.07 -15.62
CA GLU A 288 1.96 11.67 -16.02
C GLU A 288 1.39 12.64 -14.97
N LEU A 289 1.89 12.55 -13.74
CA LEU A 289 1.67 13.52 -12.69
C LEU A 289 2.98 14.26 -12.39
N PRO A 290 2.91 15.43 -11.73
CA PRO A 290 4.11 16.11 -11.24
C PRO A 290 4.84 15.32 -10.13
N SER A 291 4.30 14.16 -9.70
CA SER A 291 4.87 13.26 -8.68
C SER A 291 6.30 12.79 -8.93
N HIS A 292 6.82 12.96 -10.14
CA HIS A 292 8.21 12.65 -10.47
C HIS A 292 9.23 13.64 -9.89
N TYR A 293 8.84 14.84 -9.46
CA TYR A 293 9.77 15.75 -8.77
C TYR A 293 10.02 15.28 -7.33
N ALA A 294 11.21 15.58 -6.83
CA ALA A 294 11.57 15.30 -5.45
C ALA A 294 10.67 16.09 -4.47
N PRO A 295 10.10 15.45 -3.43
CA PRO A 295 9.30 16.14 -2.43
C PRO A 295 10.17 17.07 -1.56
N ASP A 296 9.68 18.30 -1.34
CA ASP A 296 10.43 19.37 -0.66
C ASP A 296 10.97 18.97 0.70
N TYR A 297 10.07 18.64 1.65
CA TYR A 297 10.47 18.29 3.01
C TYR A 297 11.39 17.06 3.06
N MET A 298 11.09 16.05 2.23
CA MET A 298 11.88 14.82 2.16
C MET A 298 13.33 15.10 1.77
N LEU A 299 13.54 15.80 0.65
CA LEU A 299 14.88 16.03 0.14
C LEU A 299 15.59 17.16 0.88
N ASN A 300 14.97 18.34 0.97
CA ASN A 300 15.63 19.54 1.48
C ASN A 300 15.79 19.53 3.01
N THR A 301 14.84 18.93 3.74
CA THR A 301 14.86 18.96 5.21
C THR A 301 15.36 17.66 5.82
N VAL A 302 14.93 16.49 5.34
CA VAL A 302 15.32 15.20 5.95
C VAL A 302 16.64 14.69 5.38
N LEU A 303 16.73 14.49 4.07
CA LEU A 303 17.87 13.83 3.44
C LEU A 303 19.13 14.71 3.40
N LYS A 304 19.02 15.95 2.91
CA LYS A 304 20.18 16.83 2.73
C LYS A 304 20.81 17.24 4.06
N THR A 305 20.01 17.54 5.07
CA THR A 305 20.56 17.98 6.38
C THR A 305 21.28 16.84 7.11
N ALA A 306 20.93 15.60 6.82
CA ALA A 306 21.57 14.40 7.36
C ALA A 306 22.75 13.89 6.52
N ASN A 307 23.01 14.48 5.34
CA ASN A 307 23.89 13.91 4.32
C ASN A 307 23.53 12.44 4.00
N ASP A 308 22.24 12.17 3.88
CA ASP A 308 21.70 10.82 3.82
C ASP A 308 22.14 10.09 2.54
N PRO A 309 22.76 8.89 2.64
CA PRO A 309 23.22 8.14 1.48
C PRO A 309 22.08 7.73 0.53
N ARG A 310 20.84 7.62 1.03
CA ARG A 310 19.66 7.29 0.21
C ARG A 310 19.36 8.37 -0.82
N THR A 311 19.84 9.60 -0.67
CA THR A 311 19.64 10.69 -1.63
C THR A 311 19.98 10.25 -3.06
N THR A 312 21.07 9.50 -3.24
CA THR A 312 21.58 9.08 -4.55
C THR A 312 20.79 7.96 -5.22
N VAL A 313 19.97 7.23 -4.48
CA VAL A 313 19.09 6.16 -4.98
C VAL A 313 17.62 6.52 -4.90
N LEU A 314 17.28 7.64 -4.26
CA LEU A 314 15.92 8.17 -4.24
C LEU A 314 15.71 9.22 -5.32
N PHE A 315 16.74 10.00 -5.64
CA PHE A 315 16.63 11.14 -6.55
C PHE A 315 17.80 11.25 -7.54
N ASP A 316 17.46 11.72 -8.74
CA ASP A 316 18.38 12.25 -9.74
C ASP A 316 18.41 13.78 -9.65
N LYS A 317 19.56 14.40 -9.92
CA LYS A 317 19.71 15.87 -9.86
C LYS A 317 18.91 16.59 -10.95
N PHE A 318 18.42 15.86 -11.97
CA PHE A 318 17.87 16.39 -13.22
C PHE A 318 18.86 17.36 -13.90
N GLY A 319 18.42 18.15 -14.89
CA GLY A 319 19.31 19.08 -15.58
C GLY A 319 18.82 19.48 -16.97
N GLU A 320 19.76 19.88 -17.82
CA GLU A 320 19.49 20.40 -19.17
C GLU A 320 20.26 19.61 -20.24
N THR A 321 19.68 19.52 -21.44
CA THR A 321 20.38 18.94 -22.60
C THR A 321 20.96 20.06 -23.45
N VAL A 322 22.28 20.16 -23.49
CA VAL A 322 23.01 21.15 -24.29
C VAL A 322 23.83 20.43 -25.35
N GLY A 323 23.60 20.75 -26.63
CA GLY A 323 24.32 20.10 -27.74
C GLY A 323 24.13 18.58 -27.81
N GLY A 324 22.95 18.07 -27.41
CA GLY A 324 22.65 16.63 -27.42
C GLY A 324 23.22 15.84 -26.23
N LYS A 325 23.91 16.49 -25.29
CA LYS A 325 24.41 15.88 -24.06
C LYS A 325 23.63 16.38 -22.86
N PHE A 326 23.14 15.46 -22.05
CA PHE A 326 22.51 15.78 -20.77
C PHE A 326 23.56 16.23 -19.76
N ILE A 327 23.34 17.38 -19.13
CA ILE A 327 24.19 18.00 -18.11
C ILE A 327 23.38 18.04 -16.81
N PRO A 328 23.75 17.24 -15.80
CA PRO A 328 23.01 17.25 -14.53
C PRO A 328 23.27 18.53 -13.74
N ASN A 329 22.29 18.94 -12.93
CA ASN A 329 22.47 20.01 -11.96
C ASN A 329 23.60 19.70 -10.97
N LYS A 330 24.22 20.74 -10.42
CA LYS A 330 25.32 20.59 -9.44
C LYS A 330 24.84 19.96 -8.13
N GLU A 331 23.70 20.44 -7.64
CA GLU A 331 23.14 20.08 -6.34
C GLU A 331 21.81 19.36 -6.49
N TYR A 332 21.49 18.53 -5.49
CA TYR A 332 20.13 18.05 -5.30
C TYR A 332 19.25 19.18 -4.75
N GLN A 333 18.06 19.36 -5.31
CA GLN A 333 17.14 20.41 -4.90
C GLN A 333 15.70 19.97 -5.17
N ALA A 334 14.86 19.92 -4.14
CA ALA A 334 13.44 19.64 -4.35
C ALA A 334 12.66 20.91 -4.71
N MET A 335 11.58 20.70 -5.47
CA MET A 335 10.67 21.75 -5.90
C MET A 335 9.80 22.21 -4.73
N PRO A 336 9.66 23.51 -4.46
CA PRO A 336 8.83 24.01 -3.37
C PRO A 336 7.36 23.64 -3.56
N ILE A 337 6.74 23.08 -2.53
CA ILE A 337 5.33 22.65 -2.58
C ILE A 337 4.33 23.81 -2.72
N THR A 338 4.78 25.04 -2.45
CA THR A 338 3.96 26.24 -2.58
C THR A 338 3.85 26.75 -4.02
N PHE A 339 4.64 26.20 -4.95
CA PHE A 339 4.63 26.64 -6.34
C PHE A 339 3.30 26.33 -7.02
N THR A 340 2.78 27.32 -7.75
CA THR A 340 1.72 27.08 -8.74
C THR A 340 2.26 26.30 -9.92
N SER A 341 1.38 25.66 -10.70
CA SER A 341 1.78 24.94 -11.92
C SER A 341 2.59 25.82 -12.88
N ALA A 342 2.25 27.12 -13.00
CA ALA A 342 3.00 28.05 -13.84
C ALA A 342 4.44 28.28 -13.35
N GLN A 343 4.65 28.38 -12.03
CA GLN A 343 5.97 28.54 -11.43
C GLN A 343 6.82 27.27 -11.57
N ALA A 344 6.20 26.10 -11.32
CA ALA A 344 6.83 24.80 -11.52
C ALA A 344 7.31 24.62 -12.96
N ASN A 345 6.42 24.84 -13.94
CA ASN A 345 6.72 24.71 -15.37
C ASN A 345 7.79 25.68 -15.88
N ALA A 346 7.93 26.86 -15.27
CA ALA A 346 8.95 27.82 -15.67
C ALA A 346 10.38 27.43 -15.23
N GLN A 347 10.52 26.52 -14.26
CA GLN A 347 11.80 26.26 -13.59
C GLN A 347 12.12 24.79 -13.39
N TYR A 348 11.32 23.87 -13.94
CA TYR A 348 11.41 22.44 -13.65
C TYR A 348 12.80 21.82 -13.85
N MET A 349 13.57 22.29 -14.84
CA MET A 349 14.93 21.82 -15.13
C MET A 349 15.91 21.99 -13.96
N LYS A 350 15.60 22.84 -12.99
CA LYS A 350 16.45 23.12 -11.81
C LYS A 350 16.24 22.14 -10.66
N TYR A 351 15.21 21.29 -10.72
CA TYR A 351 14.78 20.51 -9.58
C TYR A 351 15.00 19.02 -9.80
N SER A 352 15.44 18.37 -8.72
CA SER A 352 15.65 16.93 -8.67
C SER A 352 14.35 16.17 -8.90
N VAL A 353 14.51 15.00 -9.48
CA VAL A 353 13.44 14.08 -9.81
C VAL A 353 13.68 12.74 -9.14
N VAL A 354 12.66 11.91 -8.99
CA VAL A 354 12.80 10.54 -8.49
C VAL A 354 13.83 9.79 -9.34
N ASP A 355 14.72 9.03 -8.69
CA ASP A 355 15.83 8.34 -9.33
C ASP A 355 15.35 7.40 -10.44
N SER A 356 16.00 7.52 -11.59
CA SER A 356 15.62 6.81 -12.79
C SER A 356 15.88 5.30 -12.68
N ALA A 357 17.02 4.91 -12.12
CA ALA A 357 17.39 3.50 -11.99
C ALA A 357 16.53 2.77 -10.95
N THR A 358 16.20 3.41 -9.83
CA THR A 358 15.36 2.83 -8.76
C THR A 358 13.89 2.76 -9.14
N ALA A 359 13.35 3.80 -9.77
CA ALA A 359 11.91 3.93 -9.98
C ALA A 359 11.51 4.01 -11.45
N TRP A 360 11.94 5.04 -12.17
CA TRP A 360 11.34 5.40 -13.47
C TRP A 360 11.36 4.24 -14.45
N ILE A 361 12.52 3.63 -14.65
CA ILE A 361 12.72 2.60 -15.67
C ILE A 361 13.10 1.25 -15.05
N ASN A 362 12.79 1.08 -13.76
CA ASN A 362 13.00 -0.18 -13.06
C ASN A 362 11.87 -1.16 -13.39
N ASN A 363 12.05 -1.94 -14.44
CA ASN A 363 11.14 -3.04 -14.80
C ASN A 363 11.21 -4.25 -13.87
N LYS A 364 12.05 -4.20 -12.83
CA LYS A 364 12.20 -5.24 -11.81
C LYS A 364 11.79 -4.75 -10.43
N LEU A 365 11.07 -3.64 -10.34
CA LEU A 365 10.59 -3.10 -9.08
C LEU A 365 9.55 -4.09 -8.48
N PRO A 366 9.82 -4.70 -7.31
CA PRO A 366 8.88 -5.63 -6.71
C PRO A 366 7.69 -4.89 -6.08
N GLY A 367 6.60 -5.60 -5.86
CA GLY A 367 5.56 -5.16 -4.93
C GLY A 367 6.03 -5.35 -3.49
N VAL A 368 5.83 -4.34 -2.64
CA VAL A 368 6.35 -4.32 -1.27
C VAL A 368 5.22 -4.54 -0.28
N LEU A 369 5.18 -5.70 0.38
CA LEU A 369 4.14 -6.02 1.36
C LEU A 369 4.63 -5.69 2.78
N MET A 370 5.86 -6.12 3.10
CA MET A 370 6.48 -5.85 4.40
C MET A 370 8.01 -5.92 4.33
N THR A 371 8.69 -5.02 5.06
CA THR A 371 10.16 -4.92 5.10
C THR A 371 10.72 -5.12 6.51
N ALA A 372 11.98 -5.54 6.58
CA ALA A 372 12.73 -5.64 7.82
C ALA A 372 12.89 -4.28 8.51
N SER A 373 13.15 -3.25 7.72
CA SER A 373 13.28 -1.86 8.17
C SER A 373 12.00 -1.40 8.87
N GLU A 374 10.82 -1.61 8.27
CA GLU A 374 9.54 -1.27 8.91
C GLU A 374 9.35 -2.01 10.23
N THR A 375 9.61 -3.31 10.26
CA THR A 375 9.46 -4.14 11.46
C THR A 375 10.38 -3.64 12.58
N ASN A 376 11.63 -3.29 12.28
CA ASN A 376 12.56 -2.74 13.26
C ASN A 376 12.19 -1.30 13.70
N PHE A 377 11.58 -0.48 12.85
CA PHE A 377 10.99 0.80 13.30
C PHE A 377 9.83 0.57 14.29
N ILE A 378 8.97 -0.42 14.05
CA ILE A 378 7.89 -0.77 15.00
C ILE A 378 8.49 -1.28 16.32
N LYS A 379 9.54 -2.09 16.27
CA LYS A 379 10.28 -2.54 17.46
C LYS A 379 10.91 -1.37 18.22
N ALA A 380 11.51 -0.42 17.51
CA ALA A 380 12.09 0.78 18.12
C ALA A 380 11.03 1.59 18.86
N GLU A 381 9.87 1.82 18.24
CA GLU A 381 8.75 2.50 18.89
C GLU A 381 8.26 1.74 20.13
N ALA A 382 8.05 0.44 20.04
CA ALA A 382 7.59 -0.37 21.16
C ALA A 382 8.58 -0.34 22.33
N GLN A 383 9.89 -0.44 22.06
CA GLN A 383 10.93 -0.40 23.07
C GLN A 383 11.05 1.00 23.70
N GLU A 384 10.94 2.07 22.92
CA GLU A 384 10.94 3.45 23.43
C GLU A 384 9.70 3.72 24.30
N ARG A 385 8.57 3.12 23.94
CA ARG A 385 7.32 3.30 24.68
C ARG A 385 7.26 2.48 25.96
N TRP A 386 7.66 1.21 25.91
CA TRP A 386 7.34 0.21 26.93
C TRP A 386 8.51 -0.68 27.35
N GLY A 387 9.64 -0.58 26.66
CA GLY A 387 10.82 -1.40 26.90
C GLY A 387 12.00 -0.59 27.42
N THR A 388 13.16 -0.75 26.79
CA THR A 388 14.40 -0.06 27.21
C THR A 388 14.96 0.85 26.12
N ASP A 389 15.58 1.94 26.56
CA ASP A 389 16.25 2.90 25.67
C ASP A 389 17.33 2.26 24.79
N ALA A 390 18.13 1.35 25.37
CA ALA A 390 19.17 0.63 24.63
C ALA A 390 18.57 -0.24 23.52
N ALA A 391 17.49 -0.98 23.80
CA ALA A 391 16.82 -1.79 22.80
C ALA A 391 16.13 -0.92 21.72
N ALA A 392 15.56 0.22 22.10
CA ALA A 392 14.99 1.19 21.17
C ALA A 392 16.04 1.74 20.21
N LYS A 393 17.19 2.17 20.75
CA LYS A 393 18.35 2.64 19.97
C LYS A 393 18.84 1.58 18.99
N THR A 394 19.08 0.35 19.45
CA THR A 394 19.53 -0.74 18.56
C THR A 394 18.53 -1.01 17.44
N ALA A 395 17.24 -1.10 17.75
CA ALA A 395 16.21 -1.33 16.73
C ALA A 395 16.12 -0.18 15.73
N TYR A 396 16.19 1.07 16.19
CA TYR A 396 16.17 2.26 15.32
C TYR A 396 17.37 2.30 14.39
N GLU A 397 18.59 2.15 14.93
CA GLU A 397 19.81 2.20 14.13
C GLU A 397 19.84 1.07 13.09
N THR A 398 19.41 -0.13 13.47
CA THR A 398 19.23 -1.25 12.53
C THR A 398 18.20 -0.91 11.46
N ALA A 399 17.03 -0.37 11.80
CA ALA A 399 15.99 -0.01 10.84
C ALA A 399 16.49 1.02 9.80
N VAL A 400 17.23 2.05 10.24
CA VAL A 400 17.80 3.04 9.32
C VAL A 400 18.81 2.40 8.36
N LYS A 401 19.71 1.55 8.85
CA LYS A 401 20.67 0.82 8.00
C LYS A 401 19.96 -0.09 7.00
N GLN A 402 18.91 -0.79 7.45
CA GLN A 402 18.08 -1.63 6.60
C GLN A 402 17.34 -0.81 5.54
N SER A 403 16.85 0.39 5.87
CA SER A 403 16.27 1.28 4.86
C SER A 403 17.29 1.71 3.81
N VAL A 404 18.56 1.94 4.18
CA VAL A 404 19.62 2.20 3.21
C VAL A 404 19.81 0.97 2.31
N ALA A 405 19.97 -0.22 2.89
CA ALA A 405 20.14 -1.47 2.13
C ALA A 405 18.97 -1.73 1.17
N PHE A 406 17.73 -1.49 1.61
CA PHE A 406 16.52 -1.66 0.81
C PHE A 406 16.54 -0.82 -0.48
N TYR A 407 16.78 0.49 -0.39
CA TYR A 407 16.77 1.34 -1.58
C TYR A 407 17.94 1.06 -2.51
N TYR A 408 19.13 0.74 -1.99
CA TYR A 408 20.24 0.28 -2.82
C TYR A 408 19.95 -1.07 -3.48
N TYR A 409 19.20 -1.97 -2.85
CA TYR A 409 18.74 -3.21 -3.48
C TYR A 409 17.78 -2.90 -4.64
N LEU A 410 16.80 -2.01 -4.46
CA LEU A 410 15.88 -1.63 -5.54
C LEU A 410 16.63 -1.03 -6.74
N ASN A 411 17.56 -0.11 -6.49
CA ASN A 411 18.43 0.49 -7.51
C ASN A 411 19.27 -0.58 -8.22
N ALA A 412 19.92 -1.46 -7.46
CA ALA A 412 20.77 -2.52 -7.98
C ALA A 412 20.00 -3.57 -8.80
N ASN A 413 18.74 -3.84 -8.44
CA ASN A 413 17.89 -4.81 -9.14
C ASN A 413 17.46 -4.32 -10.53
N SER A 414 17.54 -3.02 -10.81
CA SER A 414 17.17 -2.43 -12.09
C SER A 414 17.92 -3.05 -13.27
N SER A 415 17.30 -3.05 -14.45
CA SER A 415 17.99 -3.40 -15.71
C SER A 415 18.83 -2.26 -16.28
N ASN A 416 18.66 -1.02 -15.77
CA ASN A 416 19.42 0.14 -16.23
C ASN A 416 20.87 0.14 -15.72
N SER A 417 21.81 0.71 -16.47
CA SER A 417 23.24 0.78 -16.11
C SER A 417 23.61 1.93 -15.16
N ALA A 418 22.78 2.95 -15.01
CA ALA A 418 22.98 4.12 -14.15
C ALA A 418 22.71 3.82 -12.66
N LYS A 419 23.30 2.74 -12.15
CA LYS A 419 23.14 2.29 -10.75
C LYS A 419 24.11 3.01 -9.84
N ALA A 420 23.66 3.34 -8.63
CA ALA A 420 24.53 3.91 -7.61
C ALA A 420 25.31 2.80 -6.89
N THR A 421 26.56 3.09 -6.51
CA THR A 421 27.35 2.20 -5.64
C THR A 421 26.91 2.40 -4.19
N LYS A 422 26.57 1.31 -3.50
CA LYS A 422 26.26 1.33 -2.07
C LYS A 422 27.50 1.77 -1.26
N PRO A 423 27.39 2.74 -0.34
CA PRO A 423 28.48 3.12 0.55
C PRO A 423 28.92 1.96 1.44
N SER A 424 30.15 2.05 1.96
CA SER A 424 30.67 1.04 2.89
C SER A 424 29.93 1.08 4.23
N SER A 425 30.05 -0.01 5.00
CA SER A 425 29.50 -0.12 6.36
C SER A 425 29.91 1.05 7.24
N GLU A 426 31.16 1.49 7.15
CA GLU A 426 31.70 2.57 7.98
C GLU A 426 31.04 3.91 7.68
N VAL A 427 30.74 4.18 6.40
CA VAL A 427 30.03 5.40 5.98
C VAL A 427 28.60 5.37 6.48
N ILE A 428 27.92 4.23 6.34
CA ILE A 428 26.54 4.04 6.80
C ILE A 428 26.47 4.16 8.33
N ASP A 429 27.42 3.56 9.06
CA ASP A 429 27.46 3.61 10.51
C ASP A 429 27.63 5.05 11.01
N LYS A 430 28.59 5.81 10.45
CA LYS A 430 28.76 7.23 10.78
C LYS A 430 27.53 8.06 10.44
N PHE A 431 26.89 7.82 9.30
CA PHE A 431 25.63 8.47 8.95
C PHE A 431 24.57 8.25 10.04
N VAL A 432 24.43 7.03 10.55
CA VAL A 432 23.41 6.71 11.57
C VAL A 432 23.75 7.29 12.95
N THR A 433 25.03 7.37 13.33
CA THR A 433 25.42 7.76 14.70
C THR A 433 25.91 9.20 14.85
N GLU A 434 26.37 9.84 13.78
CA GLU A 434 27.02 11.17 13.83
C GLU A 434 26.22 12.27 13.11
N SER A 435 25.19 11.93 12.33
CA SER A 435 24.33 12.93 11.69
C SER A 435 23.24 13.46 12.63
N ASN A 436 22.45 14.42 12.14
CA ASN A 436 21.31 14.97 12.89
C ASN A 436 20.14 13.98 13.08
N ILE A 437 20.24 12.75 12.55
CA ILE A 437 19.27 11.68 12.79
C ILE A 437 19.73 10.70 13.88
N ALA A 438 20.86 10.96 14.55
CA ALA A 438 21.36 10.13 15.64
C ALA A 438 20.33 10.00 16.77
N PHE A 439 20.13 8.77 17.25
CA PHE A 439 19.09 8.44 18.24
C PHE A 439 19.41 9.03 19.61
N SER A 440 18.89 10.23 19.87
CA SER A 440 19.23 11.04 21.05
C SER A 440 18.06 11.93 21.46
N GLY A 441 18.16 12.55 22.64
CA GLY A 441 17.12 13.41 23.21
C GLY A 441 16.16 12.67 24.13
N ASP A 442 15.07 13.36 24.49
CA ASP A 442 13.99 12.77 25.29
C ASP A 442 13.12 11.80 24.47
N LYS A 443 12.17 11.16 25.15
CA LYS A 443 11.26 10.18 24.55
C LYS A 443 10.50 10.73 23.35
N ASN A 444 10.03 11.98 23.40
CA ASN A 444 9.27 12.58 22.31
C ASN A 444 10.16 12.88 21.11
N ALA A 445 11.39 13.35 21.35
CA ALA A 445 12.38 13.55 20.29
C ALA A 445 12.72 12.23 19.58
N LYS A 446 12.90 11.15 20.33
CA LYS A 446 13.16 9.80 19.79
C LYS A 446 11.99 9.23 19.01
N LEU A 447 10.76 9.36 19.51
CA LEU A 447 9.55 8.96 18.78
C LEU A 447 9.38 9.76 17.48
N LYS A 448 9.72 11.06 17.49
CA LYS A 448 9.75 11.89 16.28
C LYS A 448 10.79 11.40 15.27
N LEU A 449 11.99 11.02 15.72
CA LEU A 449 13.02 10.44 14.84
C LEU A 449 12.53 9.13 14.22
N ILE A 450 11.98 8.21 15.02
CA ILE A 450 11.42 6.93 14.56
C ILE A 450 10.33 7.17 13.50
N GLY A 451 9.34 8.01 13.80
CA GLY A 451 8.24 8.30 12.88
C GLY A 451 8.71 8.97 11.58
N THR A 452 9.65 9.91 11.67
CA THR A 452 10.21 10.59 10.49
C THR A 452 11.01 9.64 9.59
N GLN A 453 11.86 8.79 10.18
CA GLN A 453 12.66 7.83 9.41
C GLN A 453 11.82 6.70 8.82
N LYS A 454 10.75 6.28 9.52
CA LYS A 454 9.77 5.32 9.01
C LYS A 454 8.96 5.89 7.83
N TRP A 455 8.50 7.14 7.94
CA TRP A 455 7.87 7.87 6.83
C TRP A 455 8.79 7.97 5.61
N LEU A 456 10.07 8.30 5.83
CA LEU A 456 11.06 8.34 4.75
C LEU A 456 11.28 6.96 4.12
N HIS A 457 11.33 5.89 4.93
CA HIS A 457 11.48 4.52 4.43
C HIS A 457 10.30 4.06 3.58
N PHE A 458 9.07 4.42 3.95
CA PHE A 458 7.91 4.11 3.12
C PHE A 458 7.91 4.88 1.81
N GLY A 459 8.24 6.18 1.87
CA GLY A 459 8.17 7.08 0.73
C GLY A 459 6.82 6.98 0.02
N TRP A 460 6.84 7.11 -1.31
CA TRP A 460 5.64 6.91 -2.13
C TRP A 460 5.40 5.42 -2.46
N LEU A 461 6.42 4.56 -2.40
CA LEU A 461 6.29 3.11 -2.68
C LEU A 461 5.30 2.43 -1.74
N GLN A 462 5.27 2.85 -0.47
CA GLN A 462 4.32 2.37 0.53
C GLN A 462 3.47 3.52 1.07
N GLY A 463 3.00 4.40 0.17
CA GLY A 463 2.25 5.61 0.53
C GLY A 463 1.06 5.36 1.45
N GLU A 464 0.33 4.24 1.28
CA GLU A 464 -0.79 3.88 2.18
C GLU A 464 -0.32 3.72 3.63
N GLN A 465 0.80 3.02 3.84
CA GLN A 465 1.36 2.85 5.18
C GLN A 465 1.92 4.15 5.73
N ALA A 466 2.54 4.97 4.88
CA ALA A 466 3.00 6.31 5.26
C ALA A 466 1.84 7.19 5.74
N TRP A 467 0.69 7.16 5.05
CA TRP A 467 -0.47 7.98 5.43
C TRP A 467 -1.15 7.49 6.69
N SER A 468 -1.26 6.18 6.87
CA SER A 468 -1.80 5.64 8.11
C SER A 468 -0.88 5.94 9.30
N GLU A 469 0.45 5.85 9.14
CA GLU A 469 1.38 6.17 10.24
C GLU A 469 1.48 7.67 10.51
N TYR A 470 1.41 8.51 9.46
CA TYR A 470 1.36 9.96 9.62
C TYR A 470 0.14 10.40 10.43
N ARG A 471 -1.06 9.87 10.10
CA ARG A 471 -2.28 10.10 10.88
C ARG A 471 -2.14 9.61 12.32
N ARG A 472 -1.63 8.38 12.52
CA ARG A 472 -1.49 7.78 13.87
C ARG A 472 -0.48 8.52 14.76
N THR A 473 0.62 9.00 14.20
CA THR A 473 1.75 9.52 14.99
C THR A 473 1.90 11.05 14.94
N GLY A 474 1.34 11.71 13.93
CA GLY A 474 1.62 13.11 13.62
C GLY A 474 3.03 13.38 13.09
N TYR A 475 3.82 12.34 12.82
CA TYR A 475 5.21 12.46 12.36
C TYR A 475 5.41 12.02 10.90
N PRO A 476 6.28 12.72 10.15
CA PRO A 476 7.03 13.91 10.54
C PRO A 476 6.12 15.14 10.70
N THR A 477 6.61 16.18 11.38
CA THR A 477 5.93 17.49 11.38
C THR A 477 6.13 18.15 10.02
N LEU A 478 5.24 17.83 9.07
CA LEU A 478 5.28 18.35 7.71
C LEU A 478 5.07 19.87 7.67
N PRO A 479 5.68 20.57 6.69
CA PRO A 479 5.39 21.98 6.47
C PRO A 479 3.90 22.15 6.14
N ALA A 480 3.39 23.36 6.37
CA ALA A 480 2.00 23.66 6.11
C ALA A 480 1.63 23.30 4.67
N PHE A 481 0.65 22.41 4.54
CA PHE A 481 0.06 22.07 3.26
C PHE A 481 -0.49 23.34 2.59
N PRO A 482 -0.31 23.52 1.27
CA PRO A 482 -1.01 24.55 0.53
C PRO A 482 -2.52 24.48 0.78
N VAL A 483 -3.21 25.61 0.69
CA VAL A 483 -4.66 25.68 0.93
C VAL A 483 -5.37 25.75 -0.42
N SER A 484 -6.16 24.73 -0.74
CA SER A 484 -6.96 24.74 -1.97
C SER A 484 -8.12 25.74 -1.85
N THR A 485 -8.47 26.37 -2.97
CA THR A 485 -9.63 27.27 -3.07
C THR A 485 -10.96 26.53 -3.28
N LEU A 486 -10.95 25.20 -3.42
CA LEU A 486 -12.13 24.40 -3.70
C LEU A 486 -12.89 24.15 -2.41
N ASN A 487 -14.17 24.50 -2.39
CA ASN A 487 -15.00 24.39 -1.20
C ASN A 487 -15.13 22.93 -0.74
N GLY A 488 -14.85 22.66 0.53
CA GLY A 488 -14.84 21.32 1.12
C GLY A 488 -13.55 20.54 0.88
N PHE A 489 -12.57 21.12 0.16
CA PHE A 489 -11.30 20.49 -0.21
C PHE A 489 -10.08 21.34 0.14
N GLN A 490 -10.20 22.24 1.11
CA GLN A 490 -9.12 23.15 1.49
C GLN A 490 -7.89 22.46 2.09
N ARG A 491 -8.05 21.26 2.68
CA ARG A 491 -7.00 20.48 3.35
C ARG A 491 -7.01 19.00 2.92
N PRO A 492 -5.89 18.28 3.10
CA PRO A 492 -5.87 16.82 2.99
C PRO A 492 -6.94 16.19 3.88
N PRO A 493 -7.58 15.09 3.44
CA PRO A 493 -8.57 14.40 4.26
C PRO A 493 -7.89 13.49 5.30
N VAL A 494 -8.66 13.02 6.28
CA VAL A 494 -8.23 12.00 7.26
C VAL A 494 -8.76 10.60 6.93
N ARG A 495 -9.58 10.48 5.89
CA ARG A 495 -10.06 9.24 5.28
C ARG A 495 -10.50 9.48 3.83
N LEU A 496 -10.63 8.43 3.04
CA LEU A 496 -11.34 8.46 1.76
C LEU A 496 -12.84 8.24 2.02
N THR A 497 -13.70 8.86 1.21
CA THR A 497 -15.14 8.55 1.29
C THR A 497 -15.44 7.30 0.45
N TYR A 498 -16.55 6.63 0.76
CA TYR A 498 -16.96 5.47 0.00
C TYR A 498 -17.26 5.85 -1.47
N PRO A 499 -17.03 4.92 -2.41
CA PRO A 499 -17.37 5.15 -3.81
C PRO A 499 -18.87 5.37 -4.02
N SER A 500 -19.24 6.19 -5.00
CA SER A 500 -20.63 6.43 -5.40
C SER A 500 -21.42 5.15 -5.74
N SER A 501 -20.71 4.07 -6.13
CA SER A 501 -21.28 2.76 -6.41
C SER A 501 -21.89 2.07 -5.18
N GLU A 502 -21.34 2.27 -3.98
CA GLU A 502 -21.94 1.76 -2.73
C GLU A 502 -23.21 2.54 -2.36
N ILE A 503 -23.19 3.86 -2.57
CA ILE A 503 -24.36 4.73 -2.33
C ILE A 503 -25.54 4.30 -3.20
N THR A 504 -25.26 3.90 -4.44
CA THR A 504 -26.29 3.52 -5.43
C THR A 504 -26.72 2.06 -5.31
N ASN A 505 -25.76 1.14 -5.22
CA ASN A 505 -26.02 -0.31 -5.35
C ASN A 505 -26.17 -1.02 -4.00
N ASN A 506 -25.69 -0.43 -2.90
CA ASN A 506 -25.74 -0.96 -1.54
C ASN A 506 -26.40 0.04 -0.58
N SER A 507 -27.40 0.77 -1.07
CA SER A 507 -27.95 1.98 -0.43
C SER A 507 -28.49 1.75 0.98
N GLU A 508 -29.15 0.62 1.23
CA GLU A 508 -29.70 0.26 2.55
C GLU A 508 -28.60 0.10 3.59
N ASN A 509 -27.57 -0.71 3.30
CA ASN A 509 -26.44 -0.89 4.21
C ASN A 509 -25.58 0.39 4.32
N TYR A 510 -25.44 1.15 3.23
CA TYR A 510 -24.73 2.43 3.23
C TYR A 510 -25.37 3.44 4.20
N GLN A 511 -26.70 3.47 4.35
CA GLN A 511 -27.34 4.39 5.30
C GLN A 511 -26.83 4.21 6.74
N ALA A 512 -26.41 3.00 7.13
CA ALA A 512 -25.88 2.74 8.46
C ALA A 512 -24.52 3.42 8.72
N VAL A 513 -23.76 3.72 7.67
CA VAL A 513 -22.41 4.32 7.76
C VAL A 513 -22.33 5.74 7.19
N LYS A 514 -23.41 6.24 6.56
CA LYS A 514 -23.47 7.56 5.91
C LYS A 514 -23.00 8.71 6.80
N SER A 515 -23.32 8.69 8.10
CA SER A 515 -22.91 9.74 9.04
C SER A 515 -21.40 9.77 9.30
N LYS A 516 -20.71 8.64 9.09
CA LYS A 516 -19.25 8.51 9.21
C LYS A 516 -18.54 8.86 7.89
N ASP A 517 -19.25 8.87 6.77
CA ASP A 517 -18.71 9.02 5.42
C ASP A 517 -18.40 10.46 5.03
N THR A 518 -17.50 11.08 5.80
CA THR A 518 -17.03 12.46 5.57
C THR A 518 -15.52 12.50 5.55
N ARG A 519 -14.94 13.50 4.88
CA ARG A 519 -13.49 13.64 4.71
C ARG A 519 -12.73 13.96 6.00
N ASP A 520 -13.46 14.39 7.04
CA ASP A 520 -12.97 14.81 8.36
C ASP A 520 -13.32 13.82 9.49
N THR A 521 -14.15 12.80 9.23
CA THR A 521 -14.38 11.73 10.21
C THR A 521 -13.15 10.84 10.27
N LYS A 522 -12.52 10.78 11.45
CA LYS A 522 -11.33 9.98 11.68
C LYS A 522 -11.62 8.47 11.64
N ILE A 523 -10.66 7.70 11.17
CA ILE A 523 -10.63 6.24 11.34
C ILE A 523 -10.50 5.93 12.84
N PHE A 524 -11.05 4.82 13.32
CA PHE A 524 -11.17 4.58 14.77
C PHE A 524 -9.83 4.64 15.55
N TRP A 525 -8.71 4.30 14.91
CA TRP A 525 -7.39 4.33 15.53
C TRP A 525 -6.68 5.69 15.42
N ASP A 526 -7.22 6.62 14.61
CA ASP A 526 -6.65 7.93 14.35
C ASP A 526 -7.06 8.93 15.44
N VAL A 527 -6.11 9.29 16.31
CA VAL A 527 -6.35 10.16 17.47
C VAL A 527 -5.84 11.59 17.29
N ASN A 528 -5.11 11.90 16.21
CA ASN A 528 -4.45 13.21 16.02
C ASN A 528 -5.29 14.18 15.21
#